data_AF-A0A0F9NZ68-F1
#
_entry.id   AF-A0A0F9NZ68-F1
#
_cell.length_a   1.000
_cell.length_b   1.000
_cell.length_c   1.000
_cell.angle_alpha   90.00
_cell.angle_beta   90.00
_cell.angle_gamma   90.00
#
_symmetry.space_group_name_H-M   'P 1'
#
loop_
_entity.id
_entity.type
_entity.pdbx_description
1 polymer ?
#
loop_
_entity_poly.entity_id
_entity_poly.type
_entity_poly.pdbx_seq_one_letter_code
_entity_poly.pdbx_strand_id
1 'polypeptide(L)'
;MSENKAFKMIKDEFKPTFTLNNLKKDLNTINETAKSFGVKLPMSSRAEEIYKKAIENGFGDLDYTGILAYLKQATKAENLQN
;
A
#
# COMPACT_ATOMS: atom_id res chain seq x y z
N MET A 1 -12.26 10.04 -10.29
CA MET A 1 -10.78 9.95 -10.33
C MET A 1 -10.24 8.52 -10.16
N SER A 2 -10.88 7.63 -9.38
CA SER A 2 -10.39 6.25 -9.17
C SER A 2 -10.93 5.20 -10.14
N GLU A 3 -12.06 5.44 -10.82
CA GLU A 3 -12.75 4.47 -11.69
C GLU A 3 -11.83 3.84 -12.76
N ASN A 4 -10.92 4.64 -13.34
CA ASN A 4 -10.04 4.16 -14.41
C ASN A 4 -8.78 3.44 -13.91
N LYS A 5 -8.53 3.40 -12.59
CA LYS A 5 -7.31 2.78 -12.05
C LYS A 5 -7.32 1.26 -12.19
N ALA A 6 -8.50 0.62 -12.18
CA ALA A 6 -8.63 -0.82 -12.38
C ALA A 6 -8.00 -1.27 -13.72
N PHE A 7 -8.24 -0.54 -14.81
CA PHE A 7 -7.65 -0.86 -16.12
C PHE A 7 -6.11 -0.80 -16.11
N LYS A 8 -5.54 0.15 -15.37
CA LYS A 8 -4.09 0.28 -15.21
C LYS A 8 -3.51 -0.84 -14.34
N MET A 9 -4.20 -1.20 -13.25
CA MET A 9 -3.81 -2.30 -12.36
C MET A 9 -3.78 -3.65 -13.10
N ILE A 10 -4.75 -3.91 -13.99
CA ILE A 10 -4.78 -5.13 -14.81
C ILE A 10 -3.58 -5.21 -15.77
N LYS A 11 -3.11 -4.06 -16.26
CA LYS A 11 -1.95 -3.93 -17.15
C LYS A 11 -0.61 -3.80 -16.42
N ASP A 12 -0.60 -3.88 -15.09
CA ASP A 12 0.58 -3.63 -14.25
C ASP A 12 1.23 -2.24 -14.50
N GLU A 13 0.40 -1.24 -14.77
CA GLU A 13 0.81 0.15 -14.97
C GLU A 13 0.58 0.98 -13.70
N PHE A 14 1.66 1.40 -13.03
CA PHE A 14 1.59 2.11 -11.74
C PHE A 14 2.20 3.51 -11.78
N LYS A 15 2.07 4.21 -12.91
CA LYS A 15 2.55 5.60 -13.04
C LYS A 15 1.90 6.47 -11.94
N PRO A 16 2.69 7.21 -11.13
CA PRO A 16 2.18 7.87 -9.93
C PRO A 16 1.24 9.02 -10.27
N THR A 17 0.06 8.98 -9.66
CA THR A 17 -0.79 10.15 -9.42
C THR A 17 -0.77 10.54 -7.94
N PHE A 18 -0.54 9.54 -7.08
CA PHE A 18 -0.31 9.69 -5.65
C PHE A 18 0.51 8.50 -5.17
N THR A 19 1.64 8.73 -4.52
CA THR A 19 2.63 7.67 -4.28
C THR A 19 2.28 6.77 -3.09
N LEU A 20 2.86 5.56 -3.05
CA LEU A 20 2.82 4.69 -1.87
C LEU A 20 3.40 5.39 -0.62
N ASN A 21 4.49 6.15 -0.78
CA ASN A 21 5.08 6.99 0.27
C ASN A 21 4.06 7.96 0.88
N ASN A 22 3.29 8.67 0.03
CA ASN A 22 2.29 9.61 0.51
C ASN A 22 1.13 8.90 1.21
N LEU A 23 0.63 7.79 0.66
CA LEU A 23 -0.47 7.07 1.30
C LEU A 23 -0.06 6.43 2.64
N LYS A 24 1.20 5.95 2.77
CA LYS A 24 1.72 5.49 4.06
C LYS A 24 1.71 6.60 5.11
N LYS A 25 2.10 7.81 4.73
CA LYS A 25 2.07 8.98 5.62
C LYS A 25 0.64 9.25 6.09
N ASP A 26 -0.33 9.25 5.18
CA ASP A 26 -1.74 9.48 5.52
C ASP A 26 -2.28 8.37 6.46
N LEU A 27 -1.96 7.11 6.20
CA LEU A 27 -2.32 5.98 7.06
C LEU A 27 -1.73 6.12 8.48
N ASN A 28 -0.48 6.57 8.59
CA ASN A 28 0.14 6.87 9.89
C ASN A 28 -0.63 7.96 10.64
N THR A 29 -0.95 9.07 9.96
CA THR A 29 -1.74 10.16 10.56
C THR A 29 -3.14 9.70 11.00
N ILE A 30 -3.80 8.86 10.20
CA ILE A 30 -5.10 8.26 10.54
C ILE A 30 -4.96 7.40 11.81
N ASN A 31 -3.96 6.53 11.88
CA ASN A 31 -3.74 5.63 13.02
C ASN A 31 -3.34 6.38 14.30
N GLU A 32 -2.47 7.40 14.19
CA GLU A 32 -2.09 8.27 15.31
C GLU A 32 -3.29 9.05 15.86
N THR A 33 -4.13 9.57 14.97
CA THR A 33 -5.36 10.26 15.37
C THR A 33 -6.32 9.30 16.05
N ALA A 34 -6.61 8.13 15.46
CA ALA A 34 -7.50 7.16 16.10
C ALA A 34 -7.01 6.75 17.51
N LYS A 35 -5.70 6.58 17.67
CA LYS A 35 -5.07 6.28 18.97
C LYS A 35 -5.29 7.40 19.99
N SER A 36 -5.24 8.68 19.60
CA SER A 36 -5.48 9.79 20.52
C SER A 36 -6.93 9.85 21.03
N PHE A 37 -7.88 9.27 20.29
CA PHE A 37 -9.28 9.10 20.68
C PHE A 37 -9.59 7.74 21.33
N GLY A 38 -8.57 6.89 21.57
CA GLY A 38 -8.78 5.56 22.15
C GLY A 38 -9.46 4.55 21.20
N VAL A 39 -9.50 4.84 19.90
CA VAL A 39 -10.10 4.00 18.85
C VAL A 39 -9.03 3.15 18.17
N LYS A 40 -9.36 1.88 17.88
CA LYS A 40 -8.50 0.98 17.07
C LYS A 40 -9.07 0.82 15.67
N LEU A 41 -8.22 0.99 14.66
CA LEU A 41 -8.58 0.83 13.25
C LEU A 41 -7.78 -0.34 12.63
N PRO A 42 -8.17 -1.60 12.88
CA PRO A 42 -7.35 -2.77 12.53
C PRO A 42 -7.03 -2.85 11.03
N MET A 43 -7.98 -2.46 10.16
CA MET A 43 -7.75 -2.43 8.71
C MET A 43 -6.74 -1.36 8.29
N SER A 44 -6.78 -0.17 8.92
CA SER A 44 -5.85 0.92 8.64
C SER A 44 -4.44 0.58 9.15
N SER A 45 -4.34 -0.01 10.35
CA SER A 45 -3.07 -0.50 10.88
C SER A 45 -2.46 -1.57 9.98
N ARG A 46 -3.28 -2.52 9.51
CA ARG A 46 -2.82 -3.56 8.58
C ARG A 46 -2.37 -2.98 7.24
N ALA A 47 -3.11 -2.01 6.71
CA ALA A 47 -2.72 -1.31 5.49
C ALA A 47 -1.38 -0.58 5.69
N GLU A 48 -1.19 0.14 6.79
CA GLU A 48 0.07 0.84 7.07
C GLU A 48 1.28 -0.11 7.10
N GLU A 49 1.15 -1.27 7.75
CA GLU A 49 2.20 -2.30 7.76
C GLU A 49 2.53 -2.81 6.36
N ILE A 50 1.51 -3.10 5.54
CA ILE A 50 1.68 -3.59 4.18
C ILE A 50 2.39 -2.53 3.32
N TYR A 51 1.98 -1.27 3.44
CA TYR A 51 2.60 -0.14 2.72
C TYR A 51 4.04 0.11 3.16
N LYS A 52 4.32 0.00 4.48
CA LYS A 52 5.68 0.08 5.01
C LYS A 52 6.59 -0.97 4.36
N LYS A 53 6.17 -2.24 4.34
CA LYS A 53 6.93 -3.32 3.69
C LYS A 53 7.12 -3.08 2.19
N ALA A 54 6.10 -2.59 1.49
CA ALA A 54 6.22 -2.26 0.07
C ALA A 54 7.28 -1.17 -0.18
N ILE A 55 7.30 -0.12 0.65
CA ILE A 55 8.31 0.95 0.56
C ILE A 55 9.71 0.40 0.83
N GLU A 56 9.87 -0.43 1.86
CA GLU A 56 11.14 -1.10 2.19
C GLU A 56 11.66 -2.01 1.05
N ASN A 57 10.75 -2.51 0.21
CA ASN A 57 11.08 -3.31 -0.99
C ASN A 57 11.20 -2.46 -2.28
N GLY A 58 11.30 -1.14 -2.18
CA GLY A 58 11.58 -0.26 -3.31
C GLY A 58 10.37 0.17 -4.13
N PHE A 59 9.14 -0.06 -3.68
CA PHE A 59 7.93 0.32 -4.41
C PHE A 59 7.48 1.77 -4.12
N GLY A 60 8.12 2.50 -3.21
CA GLY A 60 7.60 3.73 -2.61
C GLY A 60 7.15 4.84 -3.57
N ASP A 61 7.78 4.94 -4.75
CA ASP A 61 7.49 5.99 -5.74
C ASP A 61 6.43 5.61 -6.78
N LEU A 62 5.92 4.38 -6.74
CA LEU A 62 4.78 3.97 -7.56
C LEU A 62 3.49 4.64 -7.07
N ASP A 63 2.48 4.69 -7.94
CA ASP A 63 1.11 5.02 -7.52
C ASP A 63 0.67 4.12 -6.35
N TYR A 64 -0.23 4.60 -5.50
CA TYR A 64 -0.71 3.82 -4.36
C TYR A 64 -1.37 2.49 -4.76
N THR A 65 -1.84 2.37 -6.01
CA THR A 65 -2.33 1.12 -6.61
C THR A 65 -1.22 0.11 -6.92
N GLY A 66 0.03 0.56 -6.97
CA GLY A 66 1.25 -0.24 -7.08
C GLY A 66 1.51 -1.17 -5.90
N ILE A 67 0.70 -1.08 -4.83
CA ILE A 67 0.67 -2.10 -3.78
C ILE A 67 0.37 -3.50 -4.35
N LEU A 68 -0.40 -3.57 -5.44
CA LEU A 68 -0.66 -4.83 -6.14
C LEU A 68 0.64 -5.48 -6.66
N ALA A 69 1.59 -4.69 -7.16
CA ALA A 69 2.88 -5.21 -7.63
C ALA A 69 3.68 -5.82 -6.49
N TYR A 70 3.72 -5.15 -5.33
CA TYR A 70 4.36 -5.66 -4.13
C TYR A 70 3.71 -6.96 -3.65
N LEU A 71 2.37 -7.02 -3.56
CA LEU A 71 1.67 -8.23 -3.13
C LEU A 71 1.93 -9.42 -4.07
N LYS A 72 1.94 -9.19 -5.39
CA LYS A 72 2.31 -10.21 -6.38
C LYS A 72 3.74 -10.73 -6.16
N GLN A 73 4.69 -9.85 -5.81
CA GLN A 73 6.07 -10.25 -5.52
C GLN A 73 6.16 -11.03 -4.20
N ALA A 74 5.53 -10.54 -3.13
CA ALA A 74 5.57 -11.14 -1.81
C ALA A 74 5.01 -12.58 -1.83
N THR A 75 3.85 -12.80 -2.47
CA THR A 75 3.26 -14.14 -2.58
C THR A 75 4.12 -15.10 -3.41
N LYS A 76 4.82 -14.62 -4.45
CA LYS A 76 5.76 -15.48 -5.21
C LYS A 76 6.95 -15.90 -4.37
N ALA A 77 7.48 -15.01 -3.53
CA ALA A 77 8.59 -15.33 -2.62
C ALA A 77 8.18 -16.37 -1.57
N GLU A 78 6.98 -16.25 -1.00
CA GLU A 78 6.42 -17.23 -0.05
C GLU A 78 6.27 -18.63 -0.67
N ASN A 79 5.80 -18.72 -1.93
CA ASN A 79 5.63 -19.99 -2.63
C ASN A 79 6.94 -20.69 -3.02
N LEU A 80 8.08 -19.98 -3.02
CA LEU A 80 9.41 -20.56 -3.29
C LEU A 80 10.11 -21.07 -2.03
N GLN A 81 9.57 -20.75 -0.84
CA GLN A 81 10.12 -21.17 0.45
C GLN A 81 9.37 -22.36 1.07
N ASN A 82 8.31 -22.84 0.40
CA ASN A 82 7.52 -24.02 0.75
C ASN A 82 7.78 -25.15 -0.24
#